data_AF-A0A382BP10-F1
#
_entry.id   AF-A0A382BP10-F1
#
_cell.length_a   1.000
_cell.length_b   1.000
_cell.length_c   1.000
_cell.angle_alpha   90.00
_cell.angle_beta   90.00
_cell.angle_gamma   90.00
#
_symmetry.space_group_name_H-M   'P 1'
#
loop_
_entity.id
_entity.type
_entity.pdbx_description
1 polymer ?
#
loop_
_entity_poly.entity_id
_entity_poly.type
_entity_poly.pdbx_seq_one_letter_code
_entity_poly.pdbx_strand_id
1 'polypeptide(L)' 'MKRLLLIVLPLLLIFGCFEHINEETLIDKDGLKYHPDTKELYSGKVFKIHMGGKLHLEGSYKNGKKMD' A
#
# COMPACT_ATOMS: atom_id res chain seq x y z
N MET A 1 12.64 -25.15 -22.45
CA MET A 1 12.99 -23.90 -21.74
C MET A 1 12.04 -22.74 -22.04
N LYS A 2 11.70 -22.42 -23.31
CA LYS A 2 10.80 -21.30 -23.67
C LYS A 2 9.38 -21.37 -23.08
N ARG A 3 8.79 -22.58 -22.97
CA ARG A 3 7.46 -22.76 -22.36
C ARG A 3 7.44 -22.50 -20.85
N LEU A 4 8.57 -22.73 -20.15
CA LEU A 4 8.68 -22.45 -18.72
C LEU A 4 8.68 -20.93 -18.48
N LEU A 5 9.42 -20.19 -19.32
CA LEU A 5 9.45 -18.72 -19.27
C LEU A 5 8.06 -18.09 -19.48
N LEU A 6 7.25 -18.64 -20.39
CA LEU A 6 5.88 -18.16 -20.65
C LEU A 6 4.92 -18.37 -19.47
N ILE A 7 5.20 -19.32 -18.58
CA ILE A 7 4.37 -19.59 -17.39
C ILE A 7 4.86 -18.78 -16.19
N VAL A 8 6.19 -18.64 -16.03
CA VAL A 8 6.80 -17.93 -14.89
C VAL A 8 6.65 -16.41 -15.01
N LEU A 9 6.70 -15.86 -16.22
CA LEU A 9 6.60 -14.42 -16.47
C LEU A 9 5.28 -13.79 -15.98
N PRO A 10 4.08 -14.32 -16.32
CA PRO A 10 2.83 -13.79 -15.76
C PRO A 10 2.70 -14.03 -14.26
N LEU A 11 3.29 -15.10 -13.71
CA LEU A 11 3.27 -15.41 -12.28
C LEU A 11 4.04 -14.35 -11.45
N LEU A 12 5.15 -13.83 -12.00
CA LEU A 12 5.94 -12.78 -11.39
C LEU A 12 5.25 -11.40 -11.40
N LEU A 13 4.34 -11.16 -12.35
CA LEU A 13 3.60 -9.90 -12.47
C LEU A 13 2.43 -9.77 -11.46
N ILE A 14 2.05 -10.86 -10.78
CA ILE A 14 0.94 -10.87 -9.80
C ILE A 14 1.37 -10.26 -8.45
N PHE A 15 2.68 -10.22 -8.17
CA PHE A 15 3.23 -9.42 -7.08
C PHE A 15 3.31 -7.95 -7.53
N GLY A 16 2.16 -7.39 -7.89
CA GLY A 16 2.01 -5.98 -8.18
C GLY A 16 2.63 -5.16 -7.06
N CYS A 17 3.43 -4.16 -7.44
CA CYS A 17 4.11 -3.24 -6.54
C CYS A 17 3.10 -2.79 -5.47
N PHE A 18 3.22 -3.32 -4.25
CA PHE A 18 2.46 -2.78 -3.13
C PHE A 18 3.06 -1.41 -2.90
N GLU A 19 2.37 -0.38 -3.40
CA GLU A 19 2.76 0.99 -3.21
C GLU A 19 2.52 1.31 -1.73
N HIS A 20 3.59 1.13 -0.96
CA HIS A 20 3.64 1.53 0.43
C HIS A 20 3.57 3.05 0.43
N ILE A 21 2.47 3.60 0.93
CA ILE A 21 2.30 5.04 1.09
C ILE A 21 2.63 5.44 2.52
N ASN A 22 3.21 6.63 2.71
CA ASN A 22 3.41 7.15 4.06
C ASN A 22 2.02 7.42 4.67
N GLU A 23 1.74 6.88 5.85
CA GLU A 23 0.44 7.07 6.52
C GLU A 23 0.12 8.56 6.72
N GLU A 24 1.15 9.39 6.90
CA GLU A 24 1.03 10.84 7.08
C GLU A 24 0.57 11.58 5.82
N THR A 25 0.71 10.99 4.63
CA THR A 25 0.26 11.62 3.38
C THR A 25 -1.20 11.28 3.04
N LEU A 26 -1.82 10.35 3.76
CA LEU A 26 -3.24 10.05 3.61
C LEU A 26 -4.10 11.20 4.13
N ILE A 27 -5.15 11.51 3.39
CA ILE A 27 -6.10 12.55 3.79
C ILE A 27 -7.02 11.94 4.85
N ASP A 28 -7.05 12.54 6.04
CA ASP A 28 -8.01 12.20 7.09
C ASP A 28 -9.28 13.03 6.93
N LYS A 29 -10.42 12.36 6.81
CA LYS A 29 -11.73 13.01 6.79
C LYS A 29 -12.73 12.11 7.50
N ASP A 30 -13.36 12.64 8.54
CA ASP A 30 -14.40 11.95 9.32
C ASP A 30 -13.93 10.57 9.87
N GLY A 31 -12.64 10.45 10.20
CA GLY A 31 -12.04 9.21 10.70
C GLY A 31 -11.78 8.15 9.62
N LEU A 32 -11.93 8.50 8.35
CA LEU A 32 -11.58 7.67 7.20
C LEU A 32 -10.36 8.24 6.48
N LYS A 33 -9.50 7.34 6.01
CA LYS A 33 -8.33 7.69 5.20
C LYS A 33 -8.64 7.62 3.71
N TYR A 34 -8.21 8.65 2.98
CA TYR A 34 -8.36 8.77 1.53
C TYR A 34 -7.00 8.89 0.84
N HIS A 35 -6.91 8.35 -0.37
CA HIS A 35 -5.72 8.47 -1.20
C HIS A 35 -5.50 9.94 -1.60
N PRO A 36 -4.27 10.48 -1.47
CA PRO A 36 -4.01 11.90 -1.75
C PRO A 36 -4.29 12.29 -3.20
N ASP A 37 -4.02 11.40 -4.16
CA ASP A 37 -4.24 11.69 -5.58
C ASP A 37 -5.69 11.43 -6.03
N THR A 38 -6.20 10.20 -5.85
CA THR A 38 -7.52 9.82 -6.35
C THR A 38 -8.68 10.36 -5.51
N LYS A 39 -8.43 10.77 -4.26
CA LYS A 39 -9.44 11.16 -3.25
C LYS A 39 -10.46 10.06 -2.94
N GLU A 40 -10.16 8.81 -3.29
CA GLU A 40 -10.98 7.63 -2.96
C GLU A 40 -10.56 7.05 -1.62
N LEU A 41 -11.44 6.21 -1.03
CA LEU A 41 -11.15 5.52 0.23
C LEU A 41 -9.92 4.63 0.08
N TYR A 42 -8.91 4.86 0.92
CA TYR A 42 -7.65 4.16 0.81
C TYR A 42 -7.78 2.69 1.24
N SER A 43 -7.19 1.80 0.43
CA SER A 43 -7.04 0.38 0.77
C SER A 43 -5.63 -0.07 0.39
N GLY A 44 -4.83 -0.45 1.38
CA GLY A 44 -3.42 -0.76 1.17
C GLY A 44 -2.60 -0.72 2.45
N LYS A 45 -1.31 -1.04 2.32
CA LYS A 45 -0.35 -1.01 3.44
C LYS A 45 0.27 0.37 3.55
N VAL A 46 0.41 0.85 4.79
CA VAL A 46 1.08 2.12 5.08
C VAL A 46 2.39 1.91 5.81
N PHE A 47 3.27 2.89 5.72
CA PHE A 47 4.45 2.99 6.57
C PHE A 47 4.49 4.35 7.27
N LYS A 48 5.25 4.45 8.36
CA LYS A 48 5.70 5.73 8.89
C LYS A 48 7.21 5.76 9.04
N ILE A 49 7.74 6.97 9.06
CA ILE A 49 9.15 7.24 9.32
C ILE A 49 9.23 7.83 10.72
N HIS A 50 9.84 7.10 11.65
CA HIS A 50 10.05 7.59 13.01
C HIS A 50 11.28 8.51 13.06
N MET A 51 11.38 9.30 14.13
CA MET A 51 12.60 10.07 14.46
C MET A 51 13.83 9.16 14.39
N GLY A 52 14.76 9.47 13.49
CA GLY A 52 15.92 8.63 13.16
C GLY A 52 15.87 7.97 11.76
N GLY A 53 14.81 8.21 10.97
CA GLY A 53 14.74 7.79 9.57
C GLY A 53 14.41 6.32 9.34
N LYS A 54 14.05 5.59 10.40
CA LYS A 54 13.70 4.17 10.30
C LYS A 54 12.25 4.01 9.83
N LEU A 55 12.07 3.31 8.72
CA LEU A 55 10.76 2.96 8.16
C LEU A 55 10.13 1.81 8.96
N HIS A 56 8.90 2.01 9.40
CA HIS A 56 8.08 1.01 10.06
C HIS A 56 6.80 0.79 9.25
N LEU A 57 6.52 -0.45 8.87
CA LEU A 57 5.21 -0.85 8.34
C LEU A 57 4.20 -0.81 9.50
N GLU A 58 3.28 0.14 9.46
CA GLU A 58 2.48 0.53 10.64
C GLU A 58 1.00 0.14 10.54
N GLY A 59 0.63 -0.51 9.44
CA GLY A 59 -0.66 -1.17 9.32
C GLY A 59 -1.14 -1.31 7.88
N SER A 60 -2.39 -1.71 7.77
CA SER A 60 -3.14 -1.74 6.53
C SER A 60 -4.50 -1.10 6.72
N TYR A 61 -4.97 -0.45 5.68
CA TYR A 61 -6.31 0.11 5.62
C TYR A 61 -7.17 -0.68 4.63
N LYS A 62 -8.47 -0.74 4.90
CA LYS A 62 -9.49 -1.21 3.96
C LYS A 62 -10.68 -0.26 4.00
N ASN A 63 -11.07 0.25 2.85
CA ASN A 63 -12.14 1.23 2.71
C ASN A 63 -11.96 2.42 3.67
N GLY A 64 -10.74 2.92 3.78
CA GLY A 64 -10.36 4.04 4.64
C GLY A 64 -10.29 3.74 6.15
N LYS A 65 -10.61 2.52 6.58
CA LYS A 65 -10.52 2.11 8.00
C LYS A 65 -9.25 1.32 8.27
N LYS A 66 -8.58 1.63 9.38
CA LYS A 66 -7.43 0.85 9.84
C LYS A 66 -7.90 -0.56 10.18
N MET A 67 -7.16 -1.56 9.73
CA MET A 67 -7.35 -2.95 10.11
C MET A 67 -6.49 -3.21 11.35
N ASP A 68 -7.12 -3.72 12.41
CA ASP A 68 -6.46 -4.16 13.63
C ASP A 68 -5.63 -5.43 13.40
#